data_AF-A0A1Y3ANB5-F1
#
_entry.id   AF-A0A1Y3ANB5-F1
#
_cell.length_a   1.000
_cell.length_b   1.000
_cell.length_c   1.000
_cell.angle_alpha   90.00
_cell.angle_beta   90.00
_cell.angle_gamma   90.00
#
_symmetry.space_group_name_H-M   'P 1'
#
loop_
_entity.id
_entity.type
_entity.pdbx_description
1 polymer ?
#
loop_
_entity_poly.entity_id
_entity_poly.type
_entity_poly.pdbx_seq_one_letter_code
_entity_poly.pdbx_strand_id
1 'polypeptide(L)'
;MADRNRIVALIDMDCFYVQCEQRLEPDKWLKPCVVAQYNNWQGGGIIAVNYEARSFGIKRGMMGDKAKQLCPELHIFRVPDENGKAKLDKYRDASSEVFQAIADFIEEQEKTMGISNLVILERASVDEAFLDLTQMIDAKPLMLPELEDLTFFNTKLELNDQSLDDWFSRFEHGIDGRQDDIRLVMAALFVGQIRQKILERTEFKCSAGISHNKMLSKLACGLNKPNAQTILPMMA
;
A
#
# COMPACT_ATOMS: atom_id res chain seq x y z
N MET A 1 4.98 -8.33 -27.70
CA MET A 1 4.10 -9.03 -26.76
C MET A 1 4.33 -8.43 -25.39
N ALA A 2 3.28 -8.11 -24.63
CA ALA A 2 3.47 -7.62 -23.27
C ALA A 2 4.17 -8.71 -22.43
N ASP A 3 5.17 -8.30 -21.65
CA ASP A 3 5.95 -9.19 -20.79
C ASP A 3 5.09 -9.66 -19.60
N ARG A 4 4.37 -10.78 -19.77
CA ARG A 4 3.59 -11.44 -18.70
C ARG A 4 4.47 -12.23 -17.74
N ASN A 5 5.77 -12.35 -18.01
CA ASN A 5 6.66 -13.18 -17.20
C ASN A 5 6.92 -12.59 -15.82
N ARG A 6 6.77 -11.28 -15.64
CA ARG A 6 7.04 -10.62 -14.36
C ARG A 6 5.80 -10.56 -13.49
N ILE A 7 6.03 -10.61 -12.18
CA ILE A 7 5.02 -10.37 -11.16
C ILE A 7 5.52 -9.24 -10.27
N VAL A 8 4.86 -8.10 -10.37
CA VAL A 8 5.25 -6.85 -9.73
C VAL A 8 4.16 -6.39 -8.77
N ALA A 9 4.56 -6.03 -7.56
CA ALA A 9 3.69 -5.35 -6.61
C ALA A 9 4.13 -3.89 -6.42
N LEU A 10 3.19 -3.02 -6.10
CA LEU A 10 3.45 -1.73 -5.47
C LEU A 10 2.76 -1.72 -4.10
N ILE A 11 3.50 -1.34 -3.06
CA ILE A 11 2.97 -1.00 -1.74
C ILE A 11 3.03 0.51 -1.57
N ASP A 12 1.95 1.11 -1.07
CA ASP A 12 1.78 2.54 -0.89
C ASP A 12 1.02 2.81 0.43
N MET A 13 1.63 3.57 1.34
CA MET A 13 1.08 3.81 2.67
C MET A 13 -0.19 4.67 2.61
N ASP A 14 -1.21 4.32 3.41
CA ASP A 14 -2.46 5.05 3.43
C ASP A 14 -2.30 6.39 4.15
N CYS A 15 -2.62 7.51 3.47
CA CYS A 15 -2.51 8.87 4.03
C CYS A 15 -1.26 9.07 4.92
N PHE A 16 -0.09 8.65 4.44
CA PHE A 16 1.11 8.36 5.23
C PHE A 16 1.42 9.36 6.35
N TYR A 17 1.53 10.65 6.03
CA TYR A 17 1.91 11.65 7.04
C TYR A 17 0.84 11.80 8.13
N VAL A 18 -0.45 11.60 7.81
CA VAL A 18 -1.50 11.62 8.83
C VAL A 18 -1.37 10.41 9.77
N GLN A 19 -1.06 9.21 9.24
CA GLN A 19 -0.81 8.04 10.09
C GLN A 19 0.41 8.24 11.00
N CYS A 20 1.49 8.85 10.50
CA CYS A 20 2.65 9.19 11.33
C CYS A 20 2.27 10.07 12.53
N GLU A 21 1.34 11.01 12.34
CA GLU A 21 0.87 11.88 13.42
C GLU A 21 -0.15 11.18 14.33
N GLN A 22 -1.07 10.39 13.76
CA GLN A 22 -2.06 9.61 14.53
C GLN A 22 -1.38 8.56 15.42
N ARG A 23 -0.23 8.02 15.01
CA ARG A 23 0.59 7.15 15.88
C ARG A 23 1.11 7.89 17.12
N LEU A 24 1.44 9.18 17.00
CA LEU A 24 1.90 10.01 18.13
C LEU A 24 0.74 10.55 18.98
N GLU A 25 -0.44 10.72 18.38
CA GLU A 25 -1.68 11.11 19.05
C GLU A 25 -2.79 10.07 18.80
N PRO A 26 -2.78 8.90 19.48
CA PRO A 26 -3.69 7.79 19.18
C PRO A 26 -5.19 8.11 19.32
N ASP A 27 -5.56 9.12 20.10
CA ASP A 27 -6.95 9.57 20.18
C ASP A 27 -7.45 10.20 18.87
N LYS A 28 -6.58 10.46 17.89
CA LYS A 28 -6.90 11.01 16.57
C LYS A 28 -7.16 9.95 15.51
N TRP A 29 -6.99 8.66 15.81
CA TRP A 29 -7.45 7.61 14.92
C TRP A 29 -8.96 7.72 14.68
N LEU A 30 -9.41 7.44 13.44
CA LEU A 30 -10.82 7.51 13.01
C LEU A 30 -11.49 8.90 13.10
N LYS A 31 -10.71 9.97 13.27
CA LYS A 31 -11.18 11.37 13.23
C LYS A 31 -10.73 12.04 11.94
N PRO A 32 -11.45 13.07 11.43
CA PRO A 32 -10.99 13.83 10.27
C PRO A 32 -9.70 14.58 10.60
N CYS A 33 -8.62 14.23 9.92
CA CYS A 33 -7.27 14.73 10.19
C CYS A 33 -6.53 15.09 8.90
N VAL A 34 -5.73 16.16 8.97
CA VAL A 34 -4.80 16.57 7.92
C VAL A 34 -3.44 16.93 8.48
N VAL A 35 -2.42 16.90 7.63
CA VAL A 35 -1.10 17.48 7.92
C VAL A 35 -0.91 18.72 7.06
N ALA A 36 -0.47 19.83 7.66
CA ALA A 36 -0.22 21.10 6.97
C ALA A 36 1.20 21.65 7.23
N GLN A 37 1.73 22.39 6.24
CA GLN A 37 3.02 23.11 6.30
C GLN A 37 2.82 24.61 6.12
N TYR A 38 3.82 25.41 6.51
CA TYR A 38 3.83 26.87 6.35
C TYR A 38 2.63 27.53 7.05
N ASN A 39 2.49 27.25 8.34
CA ASN A 39 1.29 27.50 9.14
C ASN A 39 0.92 28.99 9.30
N ASN A 40 1.85 29.89 9.00
CA ASN A 40 1.69 31.34 9.17
C ASN A 40 0.75 31.98 8.13
N TRP A 41 0.34 31.24 7.10
CA TRP A 41 -0.56 31.75 6.05
C TRP A 41 -1.75 30.81 5.85
N GLN A 42 -2.97 31.33 6.06
CA GLN A 42 -4.25 30.65 5.82
C GLN A 42 -4.37 29.25 6.45
N GLY A 43 -3.79 29.08 7.64
CA GLY A 43 -3.80 27.81 8.35
C GLY A 43 -2.83 26.75 7.79
N GLY A 44 -2.01 27.10 6.80
CA GLY A 44 -1.01 26.24 6.17
C GLY A 44 -1.54 25.44 4.97
N GLY A 45 -0.65 25.10 4.05
CA GLY A 45 -0.97 24.26 2.90
C GLY A 45 -1.06 22.78 3.31
N ILE A 46 -2.20 22.16 3.06
CA ILE A 46 -2.43 20.74 3.39
C ILE A 46 -1.62 19.84 2.48
N ILE A 47 -0.81 18.97 3.07
CA ILE A 47 0.08 18.04 2.35
C ILE A 47 -0.36 16.58 2.45
N ALA A 48 -1.18 16.22 3.44
CA ALA A 48 -1.77 14.89 3.57
C ALA A 48 -3.18 14.96 4.19
N VAL A 49 -4.06 14.06 3.77
CA VAL A 49 -5.48 14.01 4.16
C VAL A 49 -5.88 12.56 4.38
N ASN A 50 -6.42 12.24 5.55
CA ASN A 50 -7.00 10.92 5.82
C ASN A 50 -8.39 10.76 5.21
N TYR A 51 -8.90 9.52 5.22
CA TYR A 51 -10.11 9.16 4.50
C TYR A 51 -11.36 9.79 5.12
N GLU A 52 -11.37 9.95 6.45
CA GLU A 52 -12.41 10.67 7.19
C GLU A 52 -12.50 12.13 6.73
N ALA A 53 -11.37 12.86 6.64
CA ALA A 53 -11.37 14.24 6.15
C ALA A 53 -11.73 14.35 4.65
N ARG A 54 -11.34 13.36 3.82
CA ARG A 54 -11.72 13.32 2.39
C ARG A 54 -13.23 13.26 2.18
N SER A 55 -13.97 12.63 3.10
CA SER A 55 -15.44 12.56 3.01
C SER A 55 -16.13 13.93 3.07
N PHE A 56 -15.47 14.94 3.65
CA PHE A 56 -15.91 16.34 3.67
C PHE A 56 -15.46 17.14 2.43
N GLY A 57 -14.86 16.48 1.44
CA GLY A 57 -14.33 17.14 0.23
C GLY A 57 -12.99 17.84 0.44
N ILE A 58 -12.31 17.62 1.57
CA ILE A 58 -10.97 18.15 1.84
C ILE A 58 -9.96 17.42 0.95
N LYS A 59 -9.04 18.19 0.35
CA LYS A 59 -8.05 17.68 -0.61
C LYS A 59 -6.66 18.21 -0.28
N ARG A 60 -5.62 17.46 -0.69
CA ARG A 60 -4.24 17.93 -0.70
C ARG A 60 -4.15 19.23 -1.53
N GLY A 61 -3.36 20.18 -1.06
CA GLY A 61 -3.21 21.52 -1.65
C GLY A 61 -4.26 22.54 -1.18
N MET A 62 -5.30 22.12 -0.45
CA MET A 62 -6.23 23.06 0.20
C MET A 62 -5.54 23.79 1.37
N MET A 63 -5.95 25.03 1.64
CA MET A 63 -5.49 25.77 2.81
C MET A 63 -6.25 25.34 4.07
N GLY A 64 -5.57 25.29 5.21
CA GLY A 64 -6.11 24.81 6.48
C GLY A 64 -7.38 25.54 6.91
N ASP A 65 -7.45 26.86 6.74
CA ASP A 65 -8.62 27.66 7.12
C ASP A 65 -9.85 27.29 6.27
N LYS A 66 -9.64 27.05 4.97
CA LYS A 66 -10.71 26.59 4.07
C LYS A 66 -11.16 25.19 4.42
N ALA A 67 -10.23 24.30 4.77
CA ALA A 67 -10.57 22.95 5.20
C ALA A 67 -11.39 22.95 6.51
N LYS A 68 -11.06 23.84 7.46
CA LYS A 68 -11.82 24.06 8.70
C LYS A 68 -13.25 24.57 8.46
N GLN A 69 -13.49 25.32 7.38
CA GLN A 69 -14.85 25.70 7.00
C GLN A 69 -15.69 24.51 6.51
N LEU A 70 -15.07 23.54 5.83
CA LEU A 70 -15.74 22.32 5.37
C LEU A 70 -15.96 21.31 6.50
N CYS A 71 -15.07 21.28 7.49
CA CYS A 71 -15.13 20.39 8.65
C CYS A 71 -14.64 21.15 9.89
N PRO A 72 -15.56 21.76 10.67
CA PRO A 72 -15.21 22.50 11.88
C PRO A 72 -14.42 21.69 12.92
N GLU A 73 -14.69 20.38 13.01
CA GLU A 73 -14.03 19.41 13.88
C GLU A 73 -12.68 18.90 13.36
N LEU A 74 -12.25 19.31 12.16
CA LEU A 74 -11.01 18.86 11.51
C LEU A 74 -9.79 19.05 12.42
N HIS A 75 -9.04 17.99 12.68
CA HIS A 75 -7.75 18.14 13.33
C HIS A 75 -6.66 18.46 12.31
N ILE A 76 -5.84 19.48 12.57
CA ILE A 76 -4.73 19.88 11.71
C ILE A 76 -3.42 19.64 12.47
N PHE A 77 -2.70 18.60 12.10
CA PHE A 77 -1.32 18.41 12.51
C PHE A 77 -0.43 19.39 11.76
N ARG A 78 0.38 20.16 12.51
CA ARG A 78 1.22 21.22 11.96
C ARG A 78 2.66 20.73 11.91
N VAL A 79 3.24 20.68 10.72
CA VAL A 79 4.68 20.42 10.58
C VAL A 79 5.45 21.60 11.18
N PRO A 80 6.41 21.37 12.10
CA PRO A 80 7.25 22.43 12.64
C PRO A 80 8.09 23.08 11.54
N ASP A 81 8.28 24.40 11.64
CA ASP A 81 9.19 25.15 10.78
C ASP A 81 10.51 25.42 11.53
N GLU A 82 11.63 24.92 11.03
CA GLU A 82 12.98 25.20 11.54
C GLU A 82 13.81 25.87 10.44
N ASN A 83 14.40 27.03 10.74
CA ASN A 83 15.20 27.82 9.77
C ASN A 83 14.46 28.12 8.45
N GLY A 84 13.15 28.38 8.53
CA GLY A 84 12.31 28.69 7.38
C GLY A 84 11.96 27.49 6.50
N LYS A 85 12.20 26.26 6.97
CA LYS A 85 11.87 25.02 6.25
C LYS A 85 11.06 24.08 7.13
N ALA A 86 10.12 23.38 6.51
CA ALA A 86 9.34 22.35 7.19
C ALA A 86 10.24 21.18 7.62
N LYS A 87 10.19 20.80 8.90
CA LYS A 87 10.96 19.70 9.46
C LYS A 87 10.26 18.36 9.19
N LEU A 88 10.81 17.60 8.25
CA LEU A 88 10.21 16.36 7.75
C LEU A 88 10.85 15.07 8.29
N ASP A 89 11.82 15.17 9.21
CA ASP A 89 12.66 14.06 9.63
C ASP A 89 11.83 12.90 10.21
N LYS A 90 10.83 13.19 11.05
CA LYS A 90 9.94 12.16 11.61
C LYS A 90 9.24 11.31 10.54
N TYR A 91 8.92 11.88 9.38
CA TYR A 91 8.29 11.14 8.28
C TYR A 91 9.31 10.29 7.51
N ARG A 92 10.58 10.73 7.46
CA ARG A 92 11.69 9.95 6.88
C ARG A 92 12.08 8.78 7.79
N ASP A 93 12.04 9.00 9.10
CA ASP A 93 12.30 7.96 10.10
C ASP A 93 11.18 6.90 10.04
N ALA A 94 9.91 7.33 10.07
CA ALA A 94 8.75 6.46 9.89
C ALA A 94 8.81 5.68 8.56
N SER A 95 9.27 6.32 7.48
CA SER A 95 9.47 5.67 6.19
C SER A 95 10.51 4.56 6.30
N SER A 96 11.64 4.84 6.97
CA SER A 96 12.71 3.87 7.18
C SER A 96 12.23 2.64 7.97
N GLU A 97 11.34 2.83 8.96
CA GLU A 97 10.71 1.71 9.67
C GLU A 97 9.87 0.81 8.74
N VAL A 98 9.10 1.40 7.82
CA VAL A 98 8.32 0.66 6.81
C VAL A 98 9.24 -0.13 5.89
N PHE A 99 10.27 0.51 5.34
CA PHE A 99 11.22 -0.16 4.44
C PHE A 99 11.98 -1.28 5.16
N GLN A 100 12.29 -1.12 6.45
CA GLN A 100 12.90 -2.17 7.25
C GLN A 100 11.94 -3.35 7.48
N ALA A 101 10.63 -3.12 7.67
CA ALA A 101 9.65 -4.20 7.74
C ALA A 101 9.62 -5.04 6.45
N ILE A 102 9.68 -4.37 5.29
CA ILE A 102 9.74 -5.04 3.98
C ILE A 102 11.05 -5.82 3.84
N ALA A 103 12.18 -5.20 4.18
CA ALA A 103 13.49 -5.86 4.10
C ALA A 103 13.57 -7.11 5.00
N ASP A 104 13.09 -7.02 6.24
CA ASP A 104 13.07 -8.15 7.17
C ASP A 104 12.20 -9.30 6.63
N PHE A 105 11.08 -9.01 5.97
CA PHE A 105 10.26 -10.05 5.32
C PHE A 105 11.04 -10.76 4.21
N ILE A 106 11.72 -9.98 3.34
CA ILE A 106 12.52 -10.53 2.25
C ILE A 106 13.63 -11.42 2.81
N GLU A 107 14.37 -10.94 3.82
CA GLU A 107 15.43 -11.73 4.47
C GLU A 107 14.92 -13.04 5.07
N GLU A 108 13.73 -13.05 5.68
CA GLU A 108 13.11 -14.28 6.21
C GLU A 108 12.79 -15.28 5.11
N GLN A 109 12.26 -14.82 3.97
CA GLN A 109 12.00 -15.69 2.81
C GLN A 109 13.31 -16.25 2.23
N GLU A 110 14.34 -15.41 2.09
CA GLU A 110 15.65 -15.83 1.59
C GLU A 110 16.32 -16.86 2.51
N LYS A 111 16.27 -16.64 3.83
CA LYS A 111 16.77 -17.61 4.83
C LYS A 111 16.00 -18.93 4.77
N THR A 112 14.67 -18.87 4.65
CA THR A 112 13.81 -20.06 4.58
C THR A 112 14.08 -20.89 3.32
N MET A 113 14.36 -20.24 2.19
CA MET A 113 14.63 -20.92 0.92
C MET A 113 16.09 -21.27 0.70
N GLY A 114 17.03 -20.64 1.41
CA GLY A 114 18.46 -20.74 1.12
C GLY A 114 18.85 -20.11 -0.23
N ILE A 115 18.07 -19.13 -0.71
CA ILE A 115 18.28 -18.44 -2.00
C ILE A 115 18.29 -16.95 -1.73
N SER A 116 19.31 -16.25 -2.24
CA SER A 116 19.42 -14.79 -2.16
C SER A 116 18.86 -14.09 -3.40
N ASN A 117 18.54 -12.81 -3.26
CA ASN A 117 17.98 -11.93 -4.30
C ASN A 117 16.61 -12.42 -4.82
N LEU A 118 15.75 -12.91 -3.92
CA LEU A 118 14.43 -13.42 -4.31
C LEU A 118 13.46 -12.30 -4.72
N VAL A 119 13.65 -11.10 -4.15
CA VAL A 119 12.77 -9.95 -4.37
C VAL A 119 13.62 -8.73 -4.68
N ILE A 120 13.30 -8.04 -5.78
CA ILE A 120 13.91 -6.74 -6.08
C ILE A 120 13.04 -5.66 -5.45
N LEU A 121 13.54 -5.04 -4.38
CA LEU A 121 12.91 -3.91 -3.71
C LEU A 121 13.40 -2.59 -4.29
N GLU A 122 12.48 -1.77 -4.81
CA GLU A 122 12.77 -0.44 -5.31
C GLU A 122 11.93 0.62 -4.58
N ARG A 123 12.61 1.52 -3.86
CA ARG A 123 11.98 2.69 -3.24
C ARG A 123 11.58 3.71 -4.31
N ALA A 124 10.28 3.94 -4.48
CA ALA A 124 9.74 4.90 -5.45
C ALA A 124 9.53 6.29 -4.83
N SER A 125 9.16 6.35 -3.55
CA SER A 125 8.94 7.61 -2.82
C SER A 125 9.25 7.46 -1.32
N VAL A 126 8.79 8.42 -0.50
CA VAL A 126 8.85 8.32 0.96
C VAL A 126 7.90 7.24 1.51
N ASP A 127 6.85 6.89 0.79
CA ASP A 127 5.76 6.02 1.25
C ASP A 127 5.39 4.93 0.26
N GLU A 128 6.19 4.76 -0.81
CA GLU A 128 5.91 3.81 -1.89
C GLU A 128 7.12 2.99 -2.27
N ALA A 129 6.89 1.70 -2.52
CA ALA A 129 7.89 0.76 -2.99
C ALA A 129 7.33 -0.17 -4.07
N PHE A 130 8.14 -0.43 -5.10
CA PHE A 130 7.91 -1.55 -6.01
C PHE A 130 8.64 -2.80 -5.51
N LEU A 131 8.01 -3.95 -5.71
CA LEU A 131 8.60 -5.27 -5.45
C LEU A 131 8.47 -6.11 -6.72
N ASP A 132 9.60 -6.57 -7.27
CA ASP A 132 9.59 -7.65 -8.25
C ASP A 132 9.63 -8.98 -7.49
N LEU A 133 8.51 -9.71 -7.51
CA LEU A 133 8.29 -10.94 -6.76
C LEU A 133 8.50 -12.20 -7.62
N THR A 134 8.89 -12.02 -8.89
CA THR A 134 8.97 -13.08 -9.90
C THR A 134 9.80 -14.26 -9.41
N GLN A 135 11.05 -14.03 -8.98
CA GLN A 135 11.95 -15.10 -8.56
C GLN A 135 11.48 -15.79 -7.27
N MET A 136 10.94 -15.03 -6.31
CA MET A 136 10.36 -15.60 -5.09
C MET A 136 9.19 -16.55 -5.37
N ILE A 137 8.33 -16.21 -6.32
CA ILE A 137 7.18 -17.02 -6.70
C ILE A 137 7.64 -18.25 -7.49
N ASP A 138 8.51 -18.07 -8.47
CA ASP A 138 8.98 -19.14 -9.35
C ASP A 138 9.89 -20.15 -8.62
N ALA A 139 10.49 -19.76 -7.48
CA ALA A 139 11.23 -20.66 -6.60
C ALA A 139 10.34 -21.62 -5.78
N LYS A 140 9.01 -21.45 -5.81
CA LYS A 140 8.05 -22.31 -5.13
C LYS A 140 7.22 -23.12 -6.15
N PRO A 141 6.73 -24.31 -5.78
CA PRO A 141 5.70 -24.99 -6.56
C PRO A 141 4.48 -24.08 -6.73
N LEU A 142 3.90 -24.06 -7.94
CA LEU A 142 2.64 -23.37 -8.17
C LEU A 142 1.56 -24.02 -7.30
N MET A 143 1.03 -23.25 -6.36
CA MET A 143 -0.03 -23.66 -5.46
C MET A 143 -1.01 -22.52 -5.28
N LEU A 144 -2.30 -22.84 -5.22
CA LEU A 144 -3.32 -21.85 -4.91
C LEU A 144 -3.34 -21.66 -3.39
N PRO A 145 -3.16 -20.43 -2.87
CA PRO A 145 -3.47 -20.09 -1.49
C PRO A 145 -4.95 -20.34 -1.15
N GLU A 146 -5.26 -20.43 0.14
CA GLU A 146 -6.64 -20.47 0.61
C GLU A 146 -7.32 -19.10 0.36
N LEU A 147 -8.60 -19.13 -0.02
CA LEU A 147 -9.36 -17.91 -0.33
C LEU A 147 -9.58 -17.06 0.92
N GLU A 148 -9.65 -17.69 2.09
CA GLU A 148 -9.77 -17.06 3.39
C GLU A 148 -8.59 -16.14 3.69
N ASP A 149 -7.36 -16.55 3.33
CA ASP A 149 -6.16 -15.72 3.52
C ASP A 149 -6.27 -14.44 2.69
N LEU A 150 -6.70 -14.54 1.44
CA LEU A 150 -6.85 -13.37 0.58
C LEU A 150 -7.98 -12.44 1.05
N THR A 151 -9.08 -13.03 1.52
CA THR A 151 -10.21 -12.30 2.09
C THR A 151 -9.78 -11.56 3.35
N PHE A 152 -8.99 -12.20 4.22
CA PHE A 152 -8.40 -11.58 5.41
C PHE A 152 -7.55 -10.36 5.06
N PHE A 153 -6.73 -10.45 4.01
CA PHE A 153 -5.92 -9.32 3.53
C PHE A 153 -6.72 -8.24 2.77
N ASN A 154 -8.05 -8.35 2.70
CA ASN A 154 -8.92 -7.46 1.94
C ASN A 154 -8.49 -7.37 0.47
N THR A 155 -8.20 -8.54 -0.12
CA THR A 155 -7.81 -8.65 -1.53
C THR A 155 -9.02 -8.42 -2.42
N LYS A 156 -8.83 -7.61 -3.46
CA LYS A 156 -9.80 -7.30 -4.51
C LYS A 156 -9.27 -7.79 -5.85
N LEU A 157 -10.20 -8.07 -6.76
CA LEU A 157 -9.91 -8.37 -8.15
C LEU A 157 -10.45 -7.25 -9.02
N GLU A 158 -9.63 -6.77 -9.95
CA GLU A 158 -10.07 -5.89 -11.03
C GLU A 158 -10.02 -6.68 -12.34
N LEU A 159 -11.14 -7.29 -12.72
CA LEU A 159 -11.27 -8.07 -13.95
C LEU A 159 -12.72 -8.15 -14.43
N ASN A 160 -13.15 -7.24 -15.31
CA ASN A 160 -14.46 -7.30 -16.00
C ASN A 160 -15.64 -7.65 -15.07
N ASP A 161 -15.75 -6.94 -13.93
CA ASP A 161 -16.79 -7.13 -12.90
C ASP A 161 -16.82 -8.52 -12.22
N GLN A 162 -15.82 -9.38 -12.42
CA GLN A 162 -15.70 -10.66 -11.71
C GLN A 162 -15.34 -10.43 -10.25
N SER A 163 -15.99 -11.16 -9.34
CA SER A 163 -15.58 -11.22 -7.94
C SER A 163 -14.31 -12.07 -7.78
N LEU A 164 -13.64 -11.92 -6.63
CA LEU A 164 -12.50 -12.76 -6.29
C LEU A 164 -12.91 -14.24 -6.21
N ASP A 165 -14.07 -14.52 -5.60
CA ASP A 165 -14.67 -15.87 -5.51
C ASP A 165 -14.94 -16.47 -6.88
N ASP A 166 -15.55 -15.69 -7.80
CA ASP A 166 -15.80 -16.15 -9.18
C ASP A 166 -14.49 -16.51 -9.88
N TRP A 167 -13.46 -15.67 -9.72
CA TRP A 167 -12.15 -15.94 -10.31
C TRP A 167 -11.49 -17.16 -9.70
N PHE A 168 -11.62 -17.36 -8.39
CA PHE A 168 -11.11 -18.52 -7.66
C PHE A 168 -11.76 -19.84 -8.09
N SER A 169 -13.09 -19.85 -8.27
CA SER A 169 -13.84 -21.03 -8.71
C SER A 169 -13.32 -21.61 -10.03
N ARG A 170 -12.69 -20.76 -10.85
CA ARG A 170 -12.10 -21.18 -12.11
C ARG A 170 -10.99 -22.21 -11.86
N PHE A 171 -10.19 -22.09 -10.80
CA PHE A 171 -9.05 -23.00 -10.54
C PHE A 171 -9.47 -24.41 -10.07
N GLU A 172 -10.72 -24.61 -9.66
CA GLU A 172 -11.24 -25.91 -9.19
C GLU A 172 -11.11 -27.01 -10.25
N HIS A 173 -11.13 -26.64 -11.53
CA HIS A 173 -11.08 -27.55 -12.67
C HIS A 173 -9.65 -27.80 -13.18
N GLY A 174 -8.64 -27.38 -12.42
CA GLY A 174 -7.22 -27.56 -12.73
C GLY A 174 -6.48 -26.25 -13.05
N ILE A 175 -5.15 -26.36 -13.01
CA ILE A 175 -4.19 -25.25 -13.13
C ILE A 175 -3.65 -25.04 -14.56
N ASP A 176 -4.02 -25.92 -15.50
CA ASP A 176 -3.45 -25.93 -16.85
C ASP A 176 -3.86 -24.68 -17.65
N GLY A 177 -2.88 -24.06 -18.30
CA GLY A 177 -3.05 -22.80 -19.03
C GLY A 177 -3.27 -21.55 -18.16
N ARG A 178 -3.10 -21.63 -16.82
CA ARG A 178 -3.42 -20.53 -15.88
C ARG A 178 -2.31 -20.21 -14.89
N GLN A 179 -1.07 -20.52 -15.28
CA GLN A 179 0.11 -20.32 -14.43
C GLN A 179 0.27 -18.87 -14.02
N ASP A 180 0.06 -17.92 -14.94
CA ASP A 180 0.16 -16.48 -14.66
C ASP A 180 -0.85 -16.00 -13.61
N ASP A 181 -2.09 -16.48 -13.70
CA ASP A 181 -3.14 -16.16 -12.73
C ASP A 181 -2.75 -16.69 -11.33
N ILE A 182 -2.28 -17.94 -11.24
CA ILE A 182 -1.84 -18.54 -9.97
C ILE A 182 -0.64 -17.77 -9.39
N ARG A 183 0.29 -17.32 -10.23
CA ARG A 183 1.43 -16.50 -9.79
C ARG A 183 0.97 -15.16 -9.20
N LEU A 184 -0.04 -14.52 -9.78
CA LEU A 184 -0.65 -13.31 -9.22
C LEU A 184 -1.34 -13.58 -7.88
N VAL A 185 -2.04 -14.72 -7.76
CA VAL A 185 -2.69 -15.11 -6.50
C VAL A 185 -1.65 -15.38 -5.40
N MET A 186 -0.59 -16.12 -5.71
CA MET A 186 0.53 -16.34 -4.79
C MET A 186 1.19 -15.02 -4.38
N ALA A 187 1.38 -14.10 -5.33
CA ALA A 187 1.90 -12.76 -5.04
C ALA A 187 1.00 -11.99 -4.07
N ALA A 188 -0.32 -12.07 -4.23
CA ALA A 188 -1.27 -11.44 -3.32
C ALA A 188 -1.13 -11.96 -1.89
N LEU A 189 -0.90 -13.27 -1.70
CA LEU A 189 -0.62 -13.83 -0.38
C LEU A 189 0.63 -13.18 0.26
N PHE A 190 1.76 -13.15 -0.46
CA PHE A 190 2.99 -12.56 0.07
C PHE A 190 2.87 -11.05 0.31
N VAL A 191 2.20 -10.32 -0.59
CA VAL A 191 1.93 -8.89 -0.40
C VAL A 191 1.07 -8.68 0.85
N GLY A 192 0.07 -9.52 1.09
CA GLY A 192 -0.74 -9.50 2.31
C GLY A 192 0.11 -9.67 3.57
N GLN A 193 1.02 -10.63 3.58
CA GLN A 193 1.96 -10.87 4.68
C GLN A 193 2.92 -9.68 4.89
N ILE A 194 3.43 -9.06 3.83
CA ILE A 194 4.27 -7.87 3.93
C ILE A 194 3.47 -6.71 4.54
N ARG A 195 2.24 -6.49 4.08
CA ARG A 195 1.34 -5.44 4.63
C ARG A 195 1.06 -5.68 6.12
N GLN A 196 0.84 -6.92 6.51
CA GLN A 196 0.65 -7.31 7.92
C GLN A 196 1.91 -7.02 8.75
N LYS A 197 3.10 -7.36 8.25
CA LYS A 197 4.37 -7.08 8.95
C LYS A 197 4.64 -5.59 9.09
N ILE A 198 4.30 -4.79 8.08
CA ILE A 198 4.35 -3.32 8.18
C ILE A 198 3.41 -2.84 9.29
N LEU A 199 2.16 -3.32 9.33
CA LEU A 199 1.19 -2.95 10.35
C LEU A 199 1.66 -3.31 11.76
N GLU A 200 2.16 -4.53 11.97
CA GLU A 200 2.66 -5.00 13.27
C GLU A 200 3.85 -4.20 13.78
N ARG A 201 4.77 -3.81 12.87
CA ARG A 201 5.96 -3.05 13.24
C ARG A 201 5.66 -1.59 13.49
N THR A 202 4.80 -0.99 12.66
CA THR A 202 4.71 0.48 12.54
C THR A 202 3.37 1.06 12.96
N GLU A 203 2.35 0.23 13.15
CA GLU A 203 0.93 0.60 13.30
C GLU A 203 0.31 1.25 12.05
N PHE A 204 1.06 1.32 10.94
CA PHE A 204 0.59 1.94 9.71
C PHE A 204 -0.10 0.95 8.78
N LYS A 205 -1.25 1.36 8.25
CA LYS A 205 -1.95 0.66 7.17
C LYS A 205 -1.39 1.09 5.82
N CYS A 206 -1.43 0.17 4.87
CA CYS A 206 -1.06 0.45 3.49
C CYS A 206 -1.96 -0.31 2.53
N SER A 207 -1.97 0.16 1.30
CA SER A 207 -2.64 -0.49 0.18
C SER A 207 -1.63 -0.99 -0.83
N ALA A 208 -2.02 -1.96 -1.65
CA ALA A 208 -1.13 -2.54 -2.63
C ALA A 208 -1.81 -2.86 -3.97
N GLY A 209 -1.03 -2.89 -5.04
CA GLY A 209 -1.46 -3.34 -6.35
C GLY A 209 -0.53 -4.41 -6.88
N ILE A 210 -1.09 -5.49 -7.41
CA ILE A 210 -0.36 -6.67 -7.91
C ILE A 210 -0.71 -6.85 -9.38
N SER A 211 0.30 -6.87 -10.25
CA SER A 211 0.12 -7.06 -11.69
C SER A 211 1.44 -7.47 -12.35
N HIS A 212 1.51 -7.45 -13.69
CA HIS A 212 2.68 -7.90 -14.44
C HIS A 212 3.75 -6.82 -14.68
N ASN A 213 3.47 -5.57 -14.33
CA ASN A 213 4.43 -4.48 -14.47
C ASN A 213 4.11 -3.31 -13.54
N LYS A 214 5.11 -2.45 -13.32
CA LYS A 214 5.02 -1.30 -12.42
C LYS A 214 3.85 -0.37 -12.71
N MET A 215 3.51 -0.11 -13.98
CA MET A 215 2.42 0.80 -14.34
C MET A 215 1.07 0.23 -13.88
N LEU A 216 0.81 -1.04 -14.18
CA LEU A 216 -0.43 -1.70 -13.80
C LEU A 216 -0.49 -1.91 -12.28
N SER A 217 0.60 -2.26 -11.62
CA SER A 217 0.65 -2.37 -10.16
C SER A 217 0.36 -1.03 -9.48
N LYS A 218 0.85 0.08 -10.05
CA LYS A 218 0.55 1.42 -9.54
C LYS A 218 -0.92 1.79 -9.72
N LEU A 219 -1.51 1.48 -10.89
CA LEU A 219 -2.93 1.67 -11.13
C LEU A 219 -3.77 0.86 -10.14
N ALA A 220 -3.51 -0.45 -10.04
CA ALA A 220 -4.24 -1.37 -9.18
C ALA A 220 -4.21 -0.95 -7.70
N CYS A 221 -3.07 -0.47 -7.21
CA CYS A 221 -2.93 0.00 -5.83
C CYS A 221 -3.91 1.13 -5.48
N GLY A 222 -4.25 1.99 -6.45
CA GLY A 222 -5.15 3.12 -6.25
C GLY A 222 -6.63 2.78 -6.23
N LEU A 223 -7.04 1.62 -6.77
CA LEU A 223 -8.45 1.31 -7.06
C LEU A 223 -9.29 1.10 -5.80
N ASN A 224 -8.73 0.43 -4.80
CA ASN A 224 -9.49 -0.02 -3.62
C ASN A 224 -8.95 0.54 -2.29
N LYS A 225 -8.18 1.63 -2.33
CA LYS A 225 -7.72 2.29 -1.10
C LYS A 225 -8.91 2.74 -0.23
N PRO A 226 -8.81 2.71 1.11
CA PRO A 226 -7.66 2.32 1.94
C PRO A 226 -7.60 0.85 2.33
N ASN A 227 -6.45 0.45 2.88
CA ASN A 227 -6.21 -0.82 3.56
C ASN A 227 -6.68 -2.05 2.77
N ALA A 228 -6.40 -2.04 1.46
CA ALA A 228 -6.76 -3.11 0.56
C ALA A 228 -5.60 -3.43 -0.37
N GLN A 229 -5.67 -4.60 -1.00
CA GLN A 229 -4.77 -4.93 -2.09
C GLN A 229 -5.58 -5.35 -3.31
N THR A 230 -5.14 -4.96 -4.50
CA THR A 230 -5.88 -5.25 -5.73
C THR A 230 -5.02 -6.04 -6.70
N ILE A 231 -5.52 -7.19 -7.13
CA ILE A 231 -4.96 -7.96 -8.24
C ILE A 231 -5.53 -7.41 -9.54
N LEU A 232 -4.66 -7.09 -10.50
CA LEU A 232 -5.03 -6.66 -11.85
C LEU A 232 -4.34 -7.58 -12.86
N PRO A 233 -5.00 -8.67 -13.29
CA PRO A 233 -4.47 -9.54 -14.35
C PRO A 233 -4.39 -8.80 -15.69
N MET A 234 -3.46 -9.21 -16.56
CA MET A 234 -3.50 -8.76 -17.96
C MET A 234 -4.57 -9.55 -18.71
N MET A 235 -5.52 -8.85 -19.34
CA MET A 235 -6.52 -9.50 -20.19
C MET A 235 -5.82 -10.34 -21.28
N ALA A 236 -6.33 -11.56 -21.46
CA ALA A 236 -5.90 -12.50 -22.49
C ALA A 236 -6.17 -11.95 -23.88
#